data_AF-A0A7W1L3L5-F1
#
_entry.id   AF-A0A7W1L3L5-F1
#
_cell.length_a   1.000
_cell.length_b   1.000
_cell.length_c   1.000
_cell.angle_alpha   90.00
_cell.angle_beta   90.00
_cell.angle_gamma   90.00
#
_symmetry.space_group_name_H-M   'P 1'
#
loop_
_entity.id
_entity.type
_entity.pdbx_description
1 polymer ?
#
loop_
_entity_poly.entity_id
_entity_poly.type
_entity_poly.pdbx_seq_one_letter_code
_entity_poly.pdbx_strand_id
1 'polypeptide(L)'
;MIPSDFIQTLIARVDIVEVIARYVPLKKAGANYVACCPFHSEKTPSFSVSPAKQFYHCFGCGAHGTAVGFLMEHGGRSFPDAVEELARDAHLEVPRDERPGQKEQRAREQDLNELLLAAAKFYRAQLKD
;
A
#
# COMPACT_ATOMS: atom_id res chain seq x y z
N MET A 1 6.28 -2.31 -18.70
CA MET A 1 6.98 -1.83 -17.48
C MET A 1 6.22 -0.61 -16.98
N ILE A 2 6.22 -0.29 -15.68
CA ILE A 2 5.57 0.97 -15.23
C ILE A 2 6.60 2.09 -15.37
N PRO A 3 6.31 3.18 -16.11
CA PRO A 3 7.27 4.27 -16.32
C PRO A 3 7.63 4.97 -15.00
N SER A 4 8.91 5.30 -14.81
CA SER A 4 9.40 6.00 -13.62
C SER A 4 8.69 7.36 -13.40
N ASP A 5 8.41 8.08 -14.47
CA ASP A 5 7.71 9.38 -14.43
C ASP A 5 6.27 9.24 -13.93
N PHE A 6 5.61 8.13 -14.24
CA PHE A 6 4.30 7.82 -13.70
C PHE A 6 4.37 7.58 -12.19
N ILE A 7 5.40 6.87 -11.71
CA ILE A 7 5.60 6.64 -10.27
C ILE A 7 5.80 7.97 -9.53
N GLN A 8 6.59 8.89 -10.09
CA GLN A 8 6.78 10.21 -9.49
C GLN A 8 5.46 11.01 -9.45
N THR A 9 4.71 11.00 -10.55
CA THR A 9 3.40 11.65 -10.63
C THR A 9 2.42 11.07 -9.60
N LEU A 10 2.43 9.75 -9.43
CA LEU A 10 1.60 9.05 -8.47
C LEU A 10 1.97 9.45 -7.03
N ILE A 11 3.26 9.41 -6.67
CA ILE A 11 3.73 9.82 -5.35
C ILE A 11 3.37 11.28 -5.05
N ALA A 12 3.39 12.17 -6.04
CA ALA A 12 3.02 13.56 -5.86
C ALA A 12 1.51 13.81 -5.68
N ARG A 13 0.66 12.86 -6.10
CA ARG A 13 -0.81 13.00 -6.08
C ARG A 13 -1.47 12.28 -4.91
N VAL A 14 -0.82 11.24 -4.41
CA VAL A 14 -1.25 10.47 -3.23
C VAL A 14 -0.91 11.26 -1.96
N ASP A 15 -1.80 11.22 -0.96
CA ASP A 15 -1.46 11.65 0.39
C ASP A 15 -0.98 10.45 1.23
N ILE A 16 0.33 10.41 1.52
CA ILE A 16 0.93 9.39 2.37
C ILE A 16 0.26 9.29 3.76
N VAL A 17 -0.26 10.40 4.31
CA VAL A 17 -0.92 10.40 5.61
C VAL A 17 -2.20 9.57 5.53
N GLU A 18 -3.00 9.79 4.49
CA GLU A 18 -4.24 9.03 4.28
C GLU A 18 -3.97 7.56 4.04
N VAL A 19 -2.93 7.22 3.28
CA VAL A 19 -2.54 5.82 3.04
C VAL A 19 -2.18 5.13 4.34
N ILE A 20 -1.29 5.73 5.13
CA ILE A 20 -0.81 5.12 6.38
C ILE A 20 -1.90 5.11 7.47
N ALA A 21 -2.75 6.14 7.54
CA ALA A 21 -3.82 6.25 8.53
C ALA A 21 -4.84 5.11 8.47
N ARG A 22 -4.95 4.41 7.34
CA ARG A 22 -5.78 3.19 7.18
C ARG A 22 -5.26 2.00 8.01
N TYR A 23 -3.97 2.00 8.33
CA TYR A 23 -3.28 0.89 8.98
C TYR A 23 -2.81 1.23 10.38
N VAL A 24 -2.40 2.48 10.59
CA VAL A 24 -1.77 2.93 11.83
C VAL A 24 -2.47 4.18 12.36
N PRO A 25 -2.85 4.23 13.66
CA PRO A 25 -3.51 5.39 14.23
C PRO A 25 -2.54 6.57 14.38
N LEU A 26 -2.47 7.42 13.35
CA LEU A 26 -1.63 8.60 13.31
C LEU A 26 -2.17 9.72 14.22
N LYS A 27 -1.27 10.39 14.95
CA LYS A 27 -1.56 11.60 15.73
C LYS A 27 -0.77 12.77 15.19
N LYS A 28 -1.41 13.93 15.05
CA LYS A 28 -0.74 15.15 14.57
C LYS A 28 0.28 15.66 15.61
N ALA A 29 1.50 15.94 15.18
CA ALA A 29 2.59 16.48 15.99
C ALA A 29 3.33 17.58 15.21
N GLY A 30 2.90 18.83 15.42
CA GLY A 30 3.40 19.97 14.65
C GLY A 30 3.04 19.84 13.16
N ALA A 31 4.07 19.87 12.30
CA ALA A 31 3.93 19.73 10.85
C ALA A 31 3.84 18.26 10.38
N ASN A 32 4.15 17.29 11.24
CA ASN A 32 4.19 15.87 10.91
C ASN A 32 3.10 15.10 11.67
N TYR A 33 2.98 13.80 11.38
CA TYR A 33 2.17 12.86 12.13
C TYR A 33 3.07 11.80 12.77
N VAL A 34 2.67 11.31 13.94
CA VAL A 34 3.42 10.29 14.69
C VAL A 34 2.55 9.13 15.13
N ALA A 35 3.16 7.95 15.26
CA ALA A 35 2.54 6.76 15.83
C ALA A 35 3.60 5.79 16.38
N CYS A 36 3.15 4.70 17.03
CA CYS A 36 4.01 3.54 17.24
C CYS A 36 4.27 2.86 15.89
N CYS A 37 5.50 2.41 15.69
CA CYS A 37 5.95 1.79 14.46
C CYS A 37 5.22 0.47 14.21
N PRO A 38 4.73 0.25 12.98
CA PRO A 38 4.14 -1.03 12.63
C PRO A 38 5.18 -2.10 12.24
N PHE A 39 6.45 -1.70 12.05
CA PHE A 39 7.54 -2.58 11.62
C PHE A 39 8.32 -3.22 12.78
N HIS A 40 8.16 -2.73 14.00
CA HIS A 40 8.76 -3.32 15.20
C HIS A 40 7.92 -3.03 16.44
N SER A 41 8.06 -3.85 17.47
CA SER A 41 7.30 -3.67 18.72
C SER A 41 7.93 -2.60 19.62
N GLU A 42 7.21 -1.52 19.86
CA GLU A 42 7.60 -0.44 20.77
C GLU A 42 6.41 0.10 21.59
N LYS A 43 6.70 0.78 22.71
CA LYS A 43 5.69 1.43 23.57
C LYS A 43 5.60 2.93 23.37
N THR A 44 6.65 3.54 22.85
CA THR A 44 6.76 4.99 22.63
C THR A 44 6.71 5.27 21.13
N PRO A 45 5.96 6.29 20.67
CA PRO A 45 5.90 6.61 19.24
C PRO A 45 7.28 7.00 18.68
N SER A 46 7.82 6.21 17.74
CA SER A 46 9.02 6.59 16.98
C SER A 46 8.79 6.66 15.47
N PHE A 47 7.58 6.35 15.00
CA PHE A 47 7.20 6.43 13.59
C PHE A 47 6.68 7.82 13.25
N SER A 48 7.31 8.49 12.29
CA SER A 48 6.96 9.84 11.83
C SER A 48 6.60 9.84 10.36
N VAL A 49 5.52 10.54 9.99
CA VAL A 49 5.06 10.73 8.61
C VAL A 49 5.08 12.20 8.29
N SER A 50 5.74 12.57 7.19
CA SER A 50 5.82 13.95 6.73
C SER A 50 4.90 14.18 5.53
N PRO A 51 3.79 14.94 5.69
CA PRO A 51 2.89 15.26 4.57
C PRO A 51 3.59 16.12 3.51
N ALA A 52 4.44 17.06 3.94
CA ALA A 52 5.14 17.95 3.02
C ALA A 52 6.19 17.23 2.17
N LYS A 53 6.84 16.21 2.73
CA LYS A 53 7.92 15.47 2.06
C LYS A 53 7.49 14.11 1.49
N GLN A 54 6.24 13.71 1.71
CA GLN A 54 5.64 12.45 1.22
C GLN A 54 6.45 11.18 1.55
N PHE A 55 7.02 11.11 2.76
CA PHE A 55 7.72 9.92 3.26
C PHE A 55 7.46 9.67 4.76
N TYR A 56 7.70 8.44 5.19
CA TYR A 56 7.75 8.04 6.59
C TYR A 56 9.16 7.68 7.03
N HIS A 57 9.44 7.84 8.32
CA HIS A 57 10.67 7.36 8.95
C HIS A 57 10.41 6.95 10.39
N CYS A 58 10.93 5.78 10.77
CA CYS A 58 10.92 5.27 12.12
C CYS A 58 12.27 5.54 12.79
N PHE A 59 12.30 6.35 13.83
CA PHE A 59 13.53 6.65 14.57
C PHE A 59 14.01 5.50 15.49
N GLY A 60 13.14 4.54 15.81
CA GLY A 60 13.52 3.34 16.58
C GLY A 60 14.23 2.26 15.75
N CYS A 61 13.70 1.91 14.58
CA CYS A 61 14.22 0.81 13.77
C CYS A 61 14.81 1.20 12.40
N GLY A 62 14.74 2.48 12.00
CA GLY A 62 15.27 2.98 10.74
C GLY A 62 14.41 2.68 9.50
N ALA A 63 13.24 2.05 9.66
CA ALA A 63 12.31 1.83 8.56
C ALA A 63 11.88 3.16 7.95
N HIS A 64 11.94 3.29 6.62
CA HIS A 64 11.64 4.52 5.91
C HIS A 64 11.18 4.22 4.50
N GLY A 65 10.36 5.11 3.93
CA GLY A 65 9.86 4.90 2.58
C GLY A 65 8.76 5.87 2.18
N THR A 66 8.24 5.66 0.98
CA THR A 66 7.08 6.38 0.42
C THR A 66 5.79 5.59 0.68
N ALA A 67 4.65 6.12 0.26
CA ALA A 67 3.37 5.40 0.32
C ALA A 67 3.42 4.02 -0.39
N VAL A 68 4.12 3.93 -1.53
CA VAL A 68 4.32 2.66 -2.25
C VAL A 68 5.12 1.68 -1.40
N GLY A 69 6.25 2.14 -0.85
CA GLY A 69 7.11 1.32 0.01
C GLY A 69 6.37 0.81 1.24
N PHE A 70 5.57 1.67 1.88
CA PHE A 70 4.74 1.27 3.01
C PHE A 70 3.77 0.12 2.65
N LEU A 71 3.06 0.23 1.54
CA LEU A 71 2.11 -0.80 1.09
C LEU A 71 2.81 -2.13 0.74
N MET A 72 4.05 -2.08 0.27
CA MET A 72 4.85 -3.28 0.03
C MET A 72 5.34 -3.92 1.32
N GLU A 73 6.02 -3.13 2.17
CA GLU A 73 6.67 -3.64 3.39
C GLU A 73 5.67 -4.02 4.49
N HIS A 74 4.66 -3.17 4.71
CA HIS A 74 3.65 -3.39 5.74
C HIS A 74 2.46 -4.19 5.20
N GLY A 75 2.01 -3.86 3.98
CA GLY A 75 0.84 -4.51 3.37
C GLY A 75 1.14 -5.85 2.69
N GLY A 76 2.41 -6.22 2.53
CA GLY A 76 2.83 -7.46 1.84
C GLY A 76 2.48 -7.46 0.36
N ARG A 77 2.23 -6.28 -0.24
CA ARG A 77 1.79 -6.16 -1.63
C ARG A 77 2.96 -6.24 -2.59
N SER A 78 2.71 -6.80 -3.77
CA SER A 78 3.66 -6.67 -4.88
C SER A 78 3.75 -5.21 -5.32
N PHE A 79 4.87 -4.81 -5.92
CA PHE A 79 5.04 -3.45 -6.44
C PHE A 79 3.92 -3.04 -7.43
N PRO A 80 3.56 -3.87 -8.44
CA PRO A 80 2.42 -3.57 -9.31
C PRO A 80 1.12 -3.37 -8.54
N ASP A 81 0.79 -4.24 -7.57
CA ASP A 81 -0.45 -4.12 -6.81
C ASP A 81 -0.51 -2.86 -5.96
N ALA A 82 0.61 -2.49 -5.33
CA ALA A 82 0.74 -1.26 -4.55
C ALA A 82 0.56 -0.02 -5.43
N VAL A 83 1.17 0.00 -6.62
CA VAL A 83 1.02 1.09 -7.59
C VAL A 83 -0.41 1.17 -8.11
N GLU A 84 -1.04 0.03 -8.43
CA GLU A 84 -2.42 -0.01 -8.91
C GLU A 84 -3.42 0.47 -7.85
N GLU A 85 -3.22 0.10 -6.59
CA GLU A 85 -4.05 0.59 -5.48
C GLU A 85 -3.98 2.10 -5.34
N LEU A 86 -2.77 2.64 -5.28
CA LEU A 86 -2.56 4.07 -5.14
C LEU A 86 -3.05 4.84 -6.37
N ALA A 87 -2.91 4.26 -7.57
CA ALA A 87 -3.41 4.86 -8.80
C ALA A 87 -4.94 4.92 -8.82
N ARG A 88 -5.63 3.87 -8.34
CA ARG A 88 -7.09 3.89 -8.16
C ARG A 88 -7.52 5.00 -7.21
N ASP A 89 -6.85 5.13 -6.07
CA ASP A 89 -7.14 6.18 -5.08
C ASP A 89 -6.90 7.59 -5.66
N ALA A 90 -5.87 7.75 -6.48
CA ALA A 90 -5.52 9.03 -7.12
C ALA A 90 -6.30 9.32 -8.41
N HIS A 91 -7.21 8.41 -8.81
CA HIS A 91 -7.93 8.41 -10.09
C HIS A 91 -6.99 8.53 -11.31
N LEU A 92 -5.87 7.81 -11.28
CA LEU A 92 -4.88 7.71 -12.35
C LEU A 92 -4.96 6.33 -13.01
N GLU A 93 -4.82 6.31 -14.33
CA GLU A 93 -4.67 5.06 -15.07
C GLU A 93 -3.18 4.71 -15.14
N VAL A 94 -2.82 3.48 -14.70
CA VAL A 94 -1.44 3.02 -14.74
C VAL A 94 -1.04 2.72 -16.19
N PRO A 95 -0.04 3.42 -16.78
CA PRO A 95 0.44 3.12 -18.12
C PRO A 95 1.04 1.72 -18.12
N ARG A 96 0.55 0.87 -19.01
CA ARG A 96 1.03 -0.50 -19.16
C ARG A 96 1.41 -0.70 -20.61
N ASP A 97 2.65 -1.11 -20.84
CA ASP A 97 3.00 -1.73 -22.13
C ASP A 97 2.18 -3.03 -22.24
N GLU A 98 1.14 -3.02 -23.07
CA GLU A 98 0.36 -4.22 -23.34
C GLU A 98 1.22 -5.19 -24.15
N ARG A 99 1.89 -6.13 -23.47
CA ARG A 99 2.45 -7.29 -24.17
C ARG A 99 1.30 -8.22 -24.57
N PRO A 100 1.28 -8.77 -25.79
CA PRO A 100 0.29 -9.75 -26.20
C PRO A 100 0.18 -10.88 -25.17
N GLY A 101 -1.05 -11.25 -24.76
CA GLY A 101 -1.33 -12.30 -23.77
C GLY A 101 -1.43 -11.85 -22.30
N GLN A 102 -0.98 -10.64 -21.93
CA GLN A 102 -1.07 -10.17 -20.53
C GLN A 102 -2.49 -9.87 -20.05
N LYS A 103 -3.40 -9.55 -20.97
CA LYS A 103 -4.80 -9.27 -20.64
C LYS A 103 -5.54 -10.57 -20.29
N GLU A 104 -5.26 -11.63 -21.03
CA GLU A 104 -5.81 -12.97 -20.84
C GLU A 104 -5.28 -13.62 -19.55
N GLN A 105 -3.97 -13.47 -19.28
CA GLN A 105 -3.38 -13.93 -18.03
C GLN A 105 -4.00 -13.23 -16.81
N ARG A 106 -4.22 -11.91 -16.88
CA ARG A 106 -4.87 -11.17 -15.78
C ARG A 106 -6.32 -11.57 -15.56
N ALA A 107 -7.10 -11.71 -16.64
CA ALA A 107 -8.47 -12.20 -16.53
C ALA A 107 -8.51 -13.57 -15.84
N ARG A 108 -7.55 -14.44 -16.17
CA ARG A 108 -7.39 -15.75 -15.53
C ARG A 108 -6.98 -15.67 -14.06
N GLU A 109 -6.07 -14.78 -13.70
CA GLU A 109 -5.67 -14.54 -12.30
C GLU A 109 -6.80 -13.94 -11.47
N GLN A 110 -7.60 -13.03 -12.04
CA GLN A 110 -8.78 -12.46 -11.39
C GLN A 110 -9.83 -13.54 -11.11
N ASP A 111 -10.15 -14.38 -12.10
CA ASP A 111 -11.07 -15.51 -11.96
C ASP A 111 -10.60 -16.49 -10.88
N LEU A 112 -9.29 -16.81 -10.87
CA LEU A 112 -8.70 -17.69 -9.85
C LEU A 112 -8.83 -17.10 -8.44
N ASN A 113 -8.57 -15.80 -8.28
CA ASN A 113 -8.68 -15.11 -7.01
C ASN A 113 -10.12 -15.08 -6.51
N GLU A 114 -11.08 -14.90 -7.41
CA GLU A 114 -12.51 -14.88 -7.05
C GLU A 114 -12.98 -16.24 -6.54
N LEU A 115 -12.55 -17.33 -7.20
CA LEU A 115 -12.78 -18.70 -6.75
C LEU A 115 -12.13 -19.00 -5.39
N LEU A 116 -10.88 -18.58 -5.19
CA LEU A 116 -10.18 -18.74 -3.90
C LEU A 116 -10.88 -17.98 -2.78
N LEU A 117 -11.37 -16.76 -3.05
CA LEU A 117 -12.11 -15.97 -2.09
C LEU A 117 -13.45 -16.62 -1.71
N ALA A 118 -14.16 -17.20 -2.68
CA ALA A 118 -15.39 -17.95 -2.44
C ALA A 118 -15.14 -19.18 -1.56
N ALA A 119 -14.08 -19.95 -1.86
CA ALA A 119 -13.68 -21.09 -1.04
C ALA A 119 -13.32 -20.67 0.39
N ALA A 120 -12.54 -19.60 0.56
CA ALA A 120 -12.17 -19.07 1.87
C ALA A 120 -13.39 -18.65 2.69
N LYS A 121 -14.38 -17.98 2.07
CA LYS A 121 -15.64 -17.62 2.72
C LYS A 121 -16.43 -18.84 3.18
N PHE A 122 -16.53 -19.87 2.33
CA PHE A 122 -17.21 -21.12 2.66
C PHE A 122 -16.58 -21.79 3.88
N TYR A 123 -15.26 -22.03 3.87
CA TYR A 123 -14.58 -22.68 4.99
C TYR A 123 -14.63 -21.85 6.26
N ARG A 124 -14.53 -20.52 6.17
CA ARG A 124 -14.70 -19.63 7.33
C ARG A 124 -16.10 -19.73 7.96
N ALA A 125 -17.14 -19.98 7.17
CA ALA A 125 -18.49 -20.17 7.69
C ALA A 125 -18.65 -21.53 8.41
N GLN A 126 -17.97 -22.58 7.92
CA GLN A 126 -18.00 -23.91 8.54
C GLN A 126 -17.18 -24.02 9.83
N LEU A 127 -16.23 -23.10 10.05
CA LEU A 127 -15.36 -23.08 11.25
C LEU A 127 -15.90 -22.17 12.38
N LYS A 128 -17.16 -21.71 12.30
CA LYS A 128 -17.78 -20.83 13.30
C LYS A 128 -18.53 -21.57 14.42
N ASP A 129 -18.31 -22.88 14.56
CA ASP A 129 -18.74 -23.69 15.72
C ASP A 129 -17.69 -23.68 16.83
#